data_AF-A0A524II91-F1
#
_entry.id   AF-A0A524II91-F1
#
_cell.length_a   1.000
_cell.length_b   1.000
_cell.length_c   1.000
_cell.angle_alpha   90.00
_cell.angle_beta   90.00
_cell.angle_gamma   90.00
#
_symmetry.space_group_name_H-M   'P 1'
#
loop_
_entity.id
_entity.type
_entity.pdbx_description
1 polymer ?
#
loop_
_entity_poly.entity_id
_entity_poly.type
_entity_poly.pdbx_seq_one_letter_code
_entity_poly.pdbx_strand_id
1 'polypeptide(L)'
;MSARILSLAFFRDYVVTMRPYLLFVSGITGITGLALAPRLPFAATALLSAVFFLSYGFGQALTDCSQMDTDALSSPYRPLVRGAIRAKDVFRVSLTGLLLAGVTLFLFSRWTVP
;
A
#
# COMPACT_ATOMS: atom_id res chain seq x y z
N MET A 1 -8.90 -18.63 -14.17
CA MET A 1 -9.47 -18.86 -12.82
C MET A 1 -8.93 -17.78 -11.91
N SER A 2 -9.78 -16.94 -11.34
CA SER A 2 -9.30 -15.86 -10.47
C SER A 2 -8.92 -16.39 -9.10
N ALA A 3 -7.73 -16.03 -8.62
CA ALA A 3 -7.21 -16.49 -7.34
C ALA A 3 -8.12 -16.03 -6.18
N ARG A 4 -8.38 -16.91 -5.20
CA ARG A 4 -9.11 -16.53 -3.98
C ARG A 4 -8.27 -15.50 -3.20
N ILE A 5 -8.93 -14.53 -2.55
CA ILE A 5 -8.32 -13.40 -1.81
C ILE A 5 -7.26 -13.86 -0.78
N LEU A 6 -7.41 -15.06 -0.21
CA LEU A 6 -6.49 -15.61 0.80
C LEU A 6 -5.49 -16.63 0.24
N SER A 7 -5.40 -16.76 -1.08
CA SER A 7 -4.45 -17.69 -1.68
C SER A 7 -3.05 -17.09 -1.77
N LEU A 8 -2.03 -17.94 -1.64
CA LEU A 8 -0.64 -17.53 -1.83
C LEU A 8 -0.41 -16.92 -3.22
N ALA A 9 -1.14 -17.41 -4.23
CA ALA A 9 -1.14 -16.86 -5.58
C ALA A 9 -1.64 -15.41 -5.61
N PHE A 10 -2.77 -15.12 -4.94
CA PHE A 10 -3.28 -13.75 -4.82
C PHE A 10 -2.28 -12.86 -4.10
N PHE A 11 -1.73 -13.31 -2.97
CA PHE A 11 -0.79 -12.51 -2.20
C PHE A 11 0.46 -12.16 -3.01
N ARG A 12 1.07 -13.14 -3.70
CA ARG A 12 2.21 -12.91 -4.57
C ARG A 12 1.89 -11.89 -5.66
N ASP A 13 0.78 -12.08 -6.37
CA ASP A 13 0.41 -11.22 -7.49
C ASP A 13 0.00 -9.81 -7.02
N TYR A 14 -0.61 -9.70 -5.84
CA TYR A 14 -0.92 -8.43 -5.19
C TYR A 14 0.34 -7.68 -4.77
N VAL A 15 1.33 -8.35 -4.18
CA VAL A 15 2.63 -7.75 -3.83
C VAL A 15 3.34 -7.24 -5.06
N VAL A 16 3.30 -7.96 -6.19
CA VAL A 16 3.84 -7.46 -7.47
C VAL A 16 3.13 -6.17 -7.89
N THR A 17 1.80 -6.11 -7.79
CA THR A 17 1.00 -4.90 -8.07
C THR A 17 1.36 -3.72 -7.17
N MET A 18 1.76 -3.96 -5.91
CA MET A 18 2.21 -2.89 -5.00
C MET A 18 3.55 -2.26 -5.36
N ARG A 19 4.33 -2.86 -6.29
CA ARG A 19 5.65 -2.39 -6.73
C ARG A 19 6.61 -2.17 -5.55
N PRO A 20 7.06 -3.24 -4.87
CA PRO A 20 7.80 -3.15 -3.62
C PRO A 20 9.10 -2.32 -3.73
N TYR A 21 9.70 -2.32 -4.92
CA TYR A 21 10.89 -1.54 -5.23
C TYR A 21 10.66 -0.02 -5.25
N LEU A 22 9.42 0.48 -5.16
CA LEU A 22 9.09 1.91 -5.09
C LEU A 22 8.60 2.36 -3.70
N LEU A 23 8.33 1.42 -2.79
CA LEU A 23 7.81 1.72 -1.45
C LEU A 23 8.74 2.63 -0.65
N PHE A 24 10.05 2.55 -0.92
CA PHE A 24 11.07 3.32 -0.21
C PHE A 24 10.89 4.83 -0.33
N VAL A 25 10.28 5.33 -1.42
CA VAL A 25 10.11 6.78 -1.63
C VAL A 25 9.24 7.36 -0.51
N SER A 26 8.04 6.79 -0.33
CA SER A 26 7.14 7.19 0.76
C SER A 26 7.70 6.86 2.15
N GLY A 27 8.36 5.70 2.26
CA GLY A 27 8.90 5.20 3.51
C GLY A 27 9.99 6.10 4.10
N ILE A 28 10.94 6.53 3.27
CA ILE A 28 12.04 7.41 3.69
C ILE A 28 11.50 8.79 4.06
N THR A 29 10.56 9.35 3.28
CA THR A 29 9.93 10.63 3.62
C THR A 29 9.20 10.55 4.97
N GLY A 30 8.46 9.47 5.20
CA GLY A 30 7.79 9.22 6.48
C GLY A 30 8.75 9.11 7.66
N ILE A 31 9.81 8.31 7.52
CA ILE A 31 10.85 8.15 8.57
C ILE A 31 11.55 9.48 8.86
N THR A 32 11.89 10.24 7.81
CA THR A 32 12.53 11.56 7.97
C THR A 32 11.61 12.52 8.72
N GLY A 33 10.31 12.49 8.44
CA GLY A 33 9.31 13.24 9.20
C GLY A 33 9.23 12.81 10.67
N LEU A 34 9.28 11.50 10.95
CA LEU A 34 9.29 10.97 12.32
C LEU A 34 10.55 11.38 13.11
N ALA A 35 11.68 11.60 12.44
CA ALA A 35 12.90 12.07 13.10
C ALA A 35 12.76 13.49 13.68
N LEU A 36 11.78 14.27 13.22
CA LEU A 36 11.46 15.60 13.74
C LEU A 36 10.41 15.57 14.87
N ALA A 37 9.77 14.41 15.10
CA ALA A 37 8.74 14.26 16.12
C ALA A 37 9.36 14.08 17.52
N PRO A 38 8.58 14.35 18.60
CA PRO A 38 8.95 13.95 19.95
C PRO A 38 9.30 12.45 20.02
N ARG A 39 10.14 12.06 20.98
CA ARG A 39 10.58 10.66 21.12
C ARG A 39 9.39 9.73 21.27
N LEU A 40 9.15 8.92 20.24
CA LEU A 40 8.16 7.85 20.25
C LEU A 40 8.81 6.54 20.73
N PRO A 41 8.04 5.65 21.41
CA PRO A 41 8.49 4.29 21.68
C PRO A 41 8.85 3.57 20.38
N PHE A 42 9.85 2.68 20.44
CA PHE A 42 10.31 1.93 19.27
C PHE A 42 9.17 1.23 18.50
N ALA A 43 8.23 0.61 19.22
CA ALA A 43 7.08 -0.06 18.61
C ALA A 43 6.19 0.90 17.78
N ALA A 44 5.98 2.12 18.28
CA ALA A 44 5.23 3.14 17.56
C ALA A 44 5.98 3.62 16.31
N THR A 45 7.29 3.86 16.43
CA THR A 45 8.15 4.24 15.30
C THR A 45 8.16 3.17 14.21
N ALA A 46 8.29 1.90 14.59
CA ALA A 46 8.26 0.77 13.66
C ALA A 46 6.90 0.64 12.95
N LEU A 47 5.79 0.78 13.69
CA LEU A 47 4.45 0.76 13.13
C LEU A 47 4.23 1.90 12.14
N LEU A 48 4.55 3.14 12.51
CA LEU A 48 4.37 4.31 11.66
C LEU A 48 5.25 4.22 10.40
N SER A 49 6.48 3.72 10.55
CA SER A 49 7.37 3.45 9.42
C SER A 49 6.73 2.43 8.47
N ALA A 50 6.22 1.30 8.98
CA ALA A 50 5.52 0.31 8.16
C ALA A 50 4.29 0.91 7.46
N VAL A 51 3.50 1.75 8.16
CA VAL A 51 2.36 2.46 7.58
C VAL A 51 2.79 3.35 6.41
N PHE A 52 3.86 4.14 6.55
CA PHE A 52 4.35 4.97 5.46
C PHE A 52 4.79 4.15 4.25
N PHE A 53 5.58 3.09 4.46
CA PHE A 53 6.01 2.19 3.38
C PHE A 53 4.83 1.53 2.65
N LEU A 54 3.86 1.00 3.40
CA LEU A 54 2.74 0.27 2.82
C LEU A 54 1.70 1.18 2.17
N SER A 55 1.56 2.42 2.65
CA SER A 55 0.62 3.40 2.09
C SER A 55 0.86 3.66 0.60
N TYR A 56 2.12 3.70 0.17
CA TYR A 56 2.46 3.79 -1.25
C TYR A 56 1.96 2.58 -2.02
N GLY A 57 2.25 1.36 -1.53
CA GLY A 57 1.83 0.13 -2.21
C GLY A 57 0.32 0.01 -2.33
N PHE A 58 -0.42 0.37 -1.28
CA PHE A 58 -1.87 0.41 -1.32
C PHE A 58 -2.40 1.46 -2.31
N GLY A 59 -1.84 2.68 -2.29
CA GLY A 59 -2.19 3.74 -3.23
C GLY A 59 -1.92 3.35 -4.69
N GLN A 60 -0.76 2.74 -4.95
CA GLN A 60 -0.38 2.25 -6.27
C GLN A 60 -1.34 1.16 -6.74
N ALA A 61 -1.61 0.15 -5.92
CA ALA A 61 -2.51 -0.94 -6.28
C ALA A 61 -3.95 -0.47 -6.48
N LEU A 62 -4.40 0.55 -5.72
CA LEU A 62 -5.70 1.18 -5.92
C LEU A 62 -5.76 1.91 -7.27
N THR A 63 -4.72 2.65 -7.62
CA THR A 63 -4.63 3.39 -8.89
C THR A 63 -4.59 2.45 -10.09
N ASP A 64 -3.81 1.37 -10.01
CA ASP A 64 -3.71 0.35 -11.06
C ASP A 64 -5.08 -0.31 -11.37
N CYS A 65 -6.03 -0.33 -10.43
CA CYS A 65 -7.39 -0.82 -10.69
C CYS A 65 -8.17 0.07 -11.68
N SER A 66 -7.90 1.37 -11.69
CA SER A 66 -8.56 2.34 -12.59
C SER A 66 -7.80 2.53 -13.90
N GLN A 67 -6.52 2.14 -13.95
CA GLN A 67 -5.65 2.32 -15.12
C GLN A 67 -5.54 1.07 -16.00
N MET A 68 -6.38 0.06 -15.77
CA MET A 68 -6.32 -1.23 -16.48
C MET A 68 -6.38 -1.10 -18.01
N ASP A 69 -7.19 -0.18 -18.55
CA ASP A 69 -7.32 0.02 -19.99
C ASP A 69 -6.02 0.57 -20.62
N THR A 70 -5.41 1.55 -19.96
CA THR A 70 -4.12 2.11 -20.36
C THR A 70 -2.98 1.10 -20.18
N ASP A 71 -3.04 0.32 -19.11
CA ASP A 71 -2.08 -0.74 -18.82
C ASP A 71 -2.20 -1.91 -19.79
N ALA A 72 -3.38 -2.17 -20.35
CA ALA A 72 -3.56 -3.19 -21.38
C ALA A 72 -2.73 -2.90 -22.64
N LEU A 73 -2.53 -1.62 -22.95
CA LEU A 73 -1.71 -1.18 -24.09
C LEU A 73 -0.22 -1.08 -23.71
N SER A 74 0.08 -0.48 -22.57
CA SER A 74 1.46 -0.12 -22.19
C SER A 74 2.20 -1.18 -21.36
N SER A 75 1.48 -2.05 -20.66
CA SER A 75 2.04 -3.02 -19.71
C SER A 75 1.15 -4.28 -19.60
N PRO A 76 0.94 -5.03 -20.71
CA PRO A 76 0.02 -6.17 -20.76
C PRO A 76 0.42 -7.35 -19.86
N TYR A 77 1.65 -7.32 -19.33
CA TYR A 77 2.16 -8.34 -18.43
C TYR A 77 1.66 -8.21 -16.97
N ARG A 78 0.99 -7.10 -16.61
CA ARG A 78 0.55 -6.84 -15.23
C ARG A 78 -0.51 -7.85 -14.76
N PRO A 79 -0.50 -8.27 -13.47
CA PRO A 79 -1.44 -9.26 -12.95
C PRO A 79 -2.93 -8.89 -13.09
N LEU A 80 -3.27 -7.60 -12.94
CA LEU A 80 -4.63 -7.08 -13.10
C LEU A 80 -5.11 -7.16 -14.55
N VAL A 81 -4.26 -6.77 -15.51
CA VAL A 81 -4.57 -6.82 -16.95
C VAL A 81 -4.75 -8.27 -17.41
N ARG A 82 -3.91 -9.19 -16.92
CA ARG A 82 -4.01 -10.63 -17.22
C ARG A 82 -5.21 -11.31 -16.57
N GLY A 83 -5.92 -10.64 -15.66
CA GLY A 83 -7.02 -11.23 -14.90
C GLY A 83 -6.58 -12.30 -13.88
N ALA A 84 -5.29 -12.33 -13.52
CA ALA A 84 -4.77 -13.26 -12.50
C ALA A 84 -5.39 -12.96 -11.12
N ILE A 85 -5.61 -11.67 -10.84
CA ILE A 85 -6.32 -11.15 -9.67
C ILE A 85 -7.47 -10.25 -10.09
N ARG A 86 -8.54 -10.19 -9.28
CA ARG A 86 -9.72 -9.37 -9.58
C ARG A 86 -9.49 -7.93 -9.15
N ALA A 87 -9.74 -6.97 -10.04
CA ALA A 87 -9.69 -5.55 -9.71
C ALA A 87 -10.55 -5.18 -8.50
N LYS A 88 -11.75 -5.77 -8.38
CA LYS A 88 -12.64 -5.56 -7.22
C LYS A 88 -12.00 -5.98 -5.89
N ASP A 89 -11.22 -7.06 -5.89
CA ASP A 89 -10.57 -7.57 -4.67
C ASP A 89 -9.36 -6.72 -4.33
N VAL A 90 -8.52 -6.38 -5.32
CA VAL A 90 -7.39 -5.46 -5.15
C VAL A 90 -7.87 -4.10 -4.65
N PHE A 91 -8.92 -3.54 -5.25
CA PHE A 91 -9.53 -2.28 -4.83
C PHE A 91 -9.95 -2.31 -3.37
N ARG A 92 -10.68 -3.36 -2.95
CA ARG A 92 -11.15 -3.50 -1.56
C ARG A 92 -10.00 -3.63 -0.58
N VAL A 93 -9.00 -4.47 -0.87
CA VAL A 93 -7.84 -4.67 0.00
C VAL A 93 -7.04 -3.38 0.12
N SER A 94 -6.76 -2.72 -1.00
CA SER A 94 -5.99 -1.47 -1.02
C SER A 94 -6.72 -0.32 -0.35
N LEU A 95 -8.03 -0.16 -0.59
CA LEU A 95 -8.83 0.86 0.08
C LEU A 95 -8.88 0.63 1.59
N THR A 96 -9.09 -0.62 2.02
CA THR A 96 -9.08 -0.98 3.44
C THR A 96 -7.71 -0.70 4.07
N GLY A 97 -6.62 -1.07 3.38
CA GLY A 97 -5.25 -0.78 3.80
C GLY A 97 -4.98 0.71 3.97
N LEU A 98 -5.42 1.54 3.01
CA LEU A 98 -5.30 3.01 3.10
C LEU A 98 -6.14 3.60 4.23
N LEU A 99 -7.36 3.10 4.45
CA LEU A 99 -8.19 3.55 5.57
C LEU A 99 -7.54 3.20 6.92
N LEU A 100 -7.01 1.98 7.07
CA LEU A 100 -6.29 1.58 8.28
C LEU A 100 -5.01 2.41 8.48
N ALA A 101 -4.28 2.70 7.40
CA ALA A 101 -3.13 3.61 7.45
C ALA A 101 -3.54 5.01 7.92
N GLY A 102 -4.59 5.59 7.32
CA GLY A 102 -5.12 6.90 7.68
C GLY A 102 -5.62 6.96 9.13
N VAL A 103 -6.35 5.94 9.59
CA VAL A 103 -6.80 5.83 10.99
C VAL A 103 -5.60 5.74 11.93
N THR A 104 -4.59 4.95 11.59
CA THR A 104 -3.37 4.83 12.40
C THR A 104 -2.67 6.19 12.52
N LEU A 105 -2.45 6.88 11.39
CA LEU A 105 -1.84 8.21 11.39
C LEU A 105 -2.67 9.23 12.18
N PHE A 106 -4.00 9.21 12.05
CA PHE A 106 -4.90 10.09 12.79
C PHE A 106 -4.86 9.87 14.30
N LEU A 107 -4.82 8.60 14.73
CA LEU A 107 -4.72 8.27 16.15
C LEU A 107 -3.38 8.74 16.73
N PHE A 108 -2.29 8.58 15.99
CA PHE A 108 -0.97 9.03 16.42
C PHE A 108 -0.81 10.55 16.34
N SER A 109 -1.39 11.24 15.36
CA SER A 109 -1.24 12.70 15.22
C SER A 109 -1.73 13.47 16.45
N ARG A 110 -2.73 12.95 17.16
CA ARG A 110 -3.23 13.51 18.42
C ARG A 110 -2.19 13.52 19.54
N TRP A 111 -1.17 12.67 19.45
CA TRP A 111 -0.07 12.60 20.42
C TRP A 111 1.19 13.35 19.96
N THR A 112 1.27 13.70 18.66
CA THR A 112 2.47 14.29 18.07
C THR A 112 2.41 15.81 17.93
N VAL A 113 1.22 16.41 17.90
CA VAL A 113 1.04 17.87 17.83
C VAL A 113 0.98 18.44 19.26
N PRO A 114 1.85 19.40 19.63
CA PRO A 114 1.83 20.05 20.94
C PRO A 114 0.56 20.89 21.18
#